data_AF-A0A9D9T502-F1
#
_entry.id   AF-A0A9D9T502-F1
#
_cell.length_a   1.000
_cell.length_b   1.000
_cell.length_c   1.000
_cell.angle_alpha   90.00
_cell.angle_beta   90.00
_cell.angle_gamma   90.00
#
_symmetry.space_group_name_H-M   'P 1'
#
loop_
_entity.id
_entity.type
_entity.pdbx_description
1 polymer ?
#
loop_
_entity_poly.entity_id
_entity_poly.type
_entity_poly.pdbx_seq_one_letter_code
_entity_poly.pdbx_strand_id
1 'polypeptide(L)'
;MRYLIIVYCYFCFFTVTAQDRLLPIAQQFKDQAHHSGTNFTPVFPITNSVAKYYKMTMDSSKRYSAVGYFLYKRELIELKTAEGNLWITPLFDVSMGKGMADSSRISQNTRGIRVEGTFGKKVFYSTSFYENQAVFANYFSDYISQRGELYYKPADSSYYTQNAVVPGAARTKPFKTNGYDYAFAFGNIHWKMTKKIAIDWGNNSYFVGSGYRSMLWSDNSIRAINLRATIQLTPRISWQFVRMRGLNLLRKPFAENAEAYYEPTSLSFNTIYFQPTKNSSIGIFEGGNWLRGDSLQKTPIQGLYFLPLPGITSLQEKWKNNAYSLIGIDGKLHFKNWMIYGQIGRSFFTKNSTIGQVGARFHWFKNKSSFLQVEYNFAEKNAYLANQPRINYANYQLPLAHPMGNNLSEFVVRFNGEWKRFFINGTINFYAKQNTNYQSLLPLYLDQVNTNQQVYHQLIELGYHFNKAIGFQVFGSVRYRHLIDEKSANTWVNVGIRTQLINHYSDF
;
A
#
# COMPACT_ATOMS: atom_id res chain seq x y z
N MET A 1 18.82 48.03 -4.91
CA MET A 1 17.94 46.83 -4.81
C MET A 1 18.27 45.93 -5.98
N ARG A 2 18.64 44.65 -5.92
CA ARG A 2 18.79 43.64 -4.87
C ARG A 2 19.95 42.74 -5.34
N TYR A 3 20.98 42.55 -4.54
CA TYR A 3 22.00 41.54 -4.81
C TYR A 3 21.43 40.16 -4.47
N LEU A 4 21.35 39.28 -5.48
CA LEU A 4 21.04 37.87 -5.30
C LEU A 4 22.31 37.19 -4.78
N ILE A 5 22.43 37.03 -3.46
CA ILE A 5 23.56 36.33 -2.83
C ILE A 5 23.42 34.84 -3.16
N ILE A 6 24.22 34.36 -4.11
CA ILE A 6 24.46 32.94 -4.34
C ILE A 6 25.43 32.49 -3.25
N VAL A 7 24.90 31.92 -2.17
CA VAL A 7 25.72 31.29 -1.12
C VAL A 7 26.31 30.00 -1.69
N TYR A 8 27.57 30.08 -2.08
CA TYR A 8 28.39 28.94 -2.47
C TYR A 8 28.94 28.26 -1.20
N CYS A 9 28.15 27.39 -0.58
CA CYS A 9 28.64 26.57 0.53
C CYS A 9 29.55 25.46 -0.01
N TYR A 10 30.85 25.56 0.32
CA TYR A 10 31.81 24.47 0.24
C TYR A 10 31.26 23.23 0.99
N PHE A 11 30.95 22.17 0.26
CA PHE A 11 30.60 20.88 0.87
C PHE A 11 31.88 20.16 1.27
N CYS A 12 32.24 20.25 2.55
CA CYS A 12 33.12 19.27 3.18
C CYS A 12 32.50 17.87 3.01
N PHE A 13 33.32 16.93 2.56
CA PHE A 13 32.99 15.51 2.44
C PHE A 13 32.74 14.91 3.82
N PHE A 14 31.54 15.07 4.36
CA PHE A 14 31.09 14.30 5.51
C PHE A 14 30.72 12.89 5.05
N THR A 15 31.38 11.93 5.67
CA THR A 15 31.11 10.50 5.56
C THR A 15 29.61 10.24 5.80
N VAL A 16 28.98 9.59 4.82
CA VAL A 16 27.55 9.24 4.84
C VAL A 16 27.32 8.20 5.96
N THR A 17 27.05 8.65 7.18
CA THR A 17 26.36 7.79 8.15
C THR A 17 24.97 7.53 7.59
N ALA A 18 24.69 6.29 7.19
CA ALA A 18 23.40 5.89 6.64
C ALA A 18 22.27 6.30 7.60
N GLN A 19 21.51 7.33 7.19
CA GLN A 19 20.40 7.86 7.95
C GLN A 19 19.23 6.86 7.90
N ASP A 20 18.59 6.64 9.04
CA ASP A 20 17.53 5.63 9.24
C ASP A 20 16.18 6.16 8.72
N ARG A 21 16.14 6.62 7.45
CA ARG A 21 14.90 7.06 6.80
C ARG A 21 13.98 5.87 6.58
N LEU A 22 12.67 6.04 6.77
CA LEU A 22 11.71 5.04 6.33
C LEU A 22 11.55 5.06 4.81
N LEU A 23 11.43 3.86 4.24
CA LEU A 23 11.21 3.72 2.81
C LEU A 23 9.73 3.86 2.47
N PRO A 24 9.41 4.47 1.32
CA PRO A 24 8.10 4.36 0.71
C PRO A 24 7.71 2.89 0.46
N ILE A 25 6.40 2.63 0.39
CA ILE A 25 5.84 1.28 0.21
C ILE A 25 5.60 0.96 -1.27
N ALA A 26 5.88 1.92 -2.17
CA ALA A 26 5.83 1.68 -3.60
C ALA A 26 6.61 0.44 -4.01
N GLN A 27 6.09 -0.28 -5.01
CA GLN A 27 6.54 -1.60 -5.40
C GLN A 27 8.05 -1.64 -5.72
N GLN A 28 8.59 -0.61 -6.36
CA GLN A 28 10.04 -0.50 -6.64
C GLN A 28 10.92 -0.52 -5.38
N PHE A 29 10.46 0.06 -4.27
CA PHE A 29 11.19 0.09 -3.00
C PHE A 29 11.14 -1.28 -2.32
N LYS A 30 9.95 -1.91 -2.33
CA LYS A 30 9.78 -3.29 -1.84
C LYS A 30 10.65 -4.27 -2.62
N ASP A 31 10.61 -4.19 -3.95
CA ASP A 31 11.35 -5.09 -4.84
C ASP A 31 12.86 -4.96 -4.65
N GLN A 32 13.38 -3.73 -4.59
CA GLN A 32 14.78 -3.47 -4.28
C GLN A 32 15.17 -3.93 -2.86
N ALA A 33 14.29 -3.79 -1.87
CA ALA A 33 14.55 -4.26 -0.52
C ALA A 33 14.72 -5.78 -0.47
N HIS A 34 13.89 -6.54 -1.20
CA HIS A 34 14.04 -7.99 -1.33
C HIS A 34 15.31 -8.38 -2.11
N HIS A 35 15.72 -7.58 -3.09
CA HIS A 35 16.97 -7.81 -3.83
C HIS A 35 18.23 -7.61 -2.98
N SER A 36 18.18 -6.77 -1.94
CA SER A 36 19.35 -6.41 -1.12
C SER A 36 20.10 -7.59 -0.46
N GLY A 37 19.50 -8.78 -0.45
CA GLY A 37 20.10 -10.03 0.03
C GLY A 37 20.16 -10.13 1.56
N THR A 38 19.79 -9.08 2.28
CA THR A 38 19.61 -9.14 3.74
C THR A 38 18.24 -9.72 4.03
N ASN A 39 18.18 -10.80 4.80
CA ASN A 39 16.91 -11.24 5.35
C ASN A 39 16.44 -10.25 6.42
N PHE A 40 15.16 -9.90 6.36
CA PHE A 40 14.52 -8.94 7.25
C PHE A 40 13.06 -9.34 7.46
N THR A 41 12.43 -8.82 8.49
CA THR A 41 11.01 -9.04 8.76
C THR A 41 10.15 -8.31 7.72
N PRO A 42 9.37 -9.00 6.87
CA PRO A 42 8.65 -8.40 5.74
C PRO A 42 7.38 -7.66 6.17
N VAL A 43 7.52 -6.65 7.02
CA VAL A 43 6.44 -5.76 7.47
C VAL A 43 6.84 -4.33 7.13
N PHE A 44 6.35 -3.85 5.98
CA PHE A 44 6.61 -2.50 5.48
C PHE A 44 5.69 -1.46 6.13
N PRO A 45 6.14 -0.21 6.29
CA PRO A 45 7.41 0.33 5.81
C PRO A 45 8.59 -0.11 6.67
N ILE A 46 9.74 -0.30 6.04
CA ILE A 46 11.03 -0.64 6.69
C ILE A 46 12.01 0.51 6.52
N THR A 47 13.06 0.53 7.34
CA THR A 47 14.05 1.60 7.28
C THR A 47 15.14 1.32 6.24
N ASN A 48 15.80 2.38 5.80
CA ASN A 48 16.93 2.31 4.89
C ASN A 48 18.13 1.58 5.49
N SER A 49 18.30 1.56 6.82
CA SER A 49 19.38 0.78 7.44
C SER A 49 19.20 -0.73 7.23
N VAL A 50 17.95 -1.19 7.11
CA VAL A 50 17.60 -2.57 6.77
C VAL A 50 17.80 -2.84 5.28
N ALA A 51 17.13 -2.06 4.41
CA ALA A 51 17.11 -2.36 2.97
C ALA A 51 18.34 -1.89 2.19
N LYS A 52 19.12 -0.95 2.74
CA LYS A 52 20.25 -0.27 2.09
C LYS A 52 19.89 0.40 0.75
N TYR A 53 18.62 0.78 0.58
CA TYR A 53 18.05 1.27 -0.68
C TYR A 53 18.84 2.44 -1.28
N TYR A 54 18.99 3.54 -0.53
CA TYR A 54 19.62 4.76 -1.06
C TYR A 54 21.09 4.54 -1.45
N LYS A 55 21.80 3.63 -0.76
CA LYS A 55 23.18 3.27 -1.11
C LYS A 55 23.25 2.54 -2.45
N MET A 56 22.25 1.72 -2.77
CA MET A 56 22.19 0.95 -4.02
C MET A 56 21.70 1.78 -5.20
N THR A 57 20.90 2.82 -4.96
CA THR A 57 20.24 3.60 -6.02
C THR A 57 20.87 4.96 -6.31
N MET A 58 21.85 5.40 -5.52
CA MET A 58 22.51 6.70 -5.70
C MET A 58 23.29 6.79 -7.02
N ASP A 59 23.17 7.91 -7.73
CA ASP A 59 23.93 8.17 -8.96
C ASP A 59 25.37 8.61 -8.65
N SER A 60 26.35 7.77 -9.00
CA SER A 60 27.78 8.06 -8.87
C SER A 60 28.36 8.90 -10.02
N SER A 61 27.66 9.05 -11.15
CA SER A 61 28.18 9.77 -12.34
C SER A 61 28.37 11.28 -12.08
N LYS A 62 29.40 11.90 -12.66
CA LYS A 62 29.60 13.36 -12.55
C LYS A 62 28.55 14.11 -13.38
N ARG A 63 27.91 15.13 -12.81
CA ARG A 63 26.94 16.01 -13.48
C ARG A 63 27.45 17.43 -13.43
N TYR A 64 27.87 17.96 -14.59
CA TYR A 64 28.48 19.29 -14.69
C TYR A 64 27.45 20.41 -14.83
N SER A 65 26.26 20.13 -15.37
CA SER A 65 25.19 21.13 -15.46
C SER A 65 24.40 21.22 -14.15
N ALA A 66 24.04 22.44 -13.74
CA ALA A 66 23.23 22.68 -12.55
C ALA A 66 21.85 21.97 -12.65
N VAL A 67 21.23 22.03 -13.83
CA VAL A 67 19.97 21.33 -14.12
C VAL A 67 20.13 19.81 -14.03
N GLY A 68 21.23 19.26 -14.57
CA GLY A 68 21.53 17.84 -14.48
C GLY A 68 21.83 17.40 -13.04
N TYR A 69 22.47 18.24 -12.25
CA TYR A 69 22.66 17.95 -10.83
C TYR A 69 21.32 17.92 -10.08
N PHE A 70 20.47 18.91 -10.33
CA PHE A 70 19.14 19.02 -9.73
C PHE A 70 18.24 17.81 -10.07
N LEU A 71 18.08 17.47 -11.35
CA LEU A 71 17.17 16.40 -11.77
C LEU A 71 17.62 15.00 -11.33
N TYR A 72 18.94 14.77 -11.19
CA TYR A 72 19.49 13.43 -11.06
C TYR A 72 20.06 13.09 -9.69
N LYS A 73 20.44 14.08 -8.89
CA LYS A 73 21.19 13.86 -7.64
C LYS A 73 20.59 14.47 -6.40
N ARG A 74 19.80 15.53 -6.56
CA ARG A 74 19.33 16.33 -5.42
C ARG A 74 17.82 16.28 -5.31
N GLU A 75 17.34 16.39 -4.08
CA GLU A 75 15.97 16.82 -3.81
C GLU A 75 15.85 18.35 -4.00
N LEU A 76 14.63 18.90 -3.96
CA LEU A 76 14.42 20.34 -4.20
C LEU A 76 15.11 21.19 -3.12
N ILE A 77 14.96 20.81 -1.85
CA ILE A 77 15.69 21.40 -0.73
C ILE A 77 16.34 20.28 0.06
N GLU A 78 17.63 20.44 0.35
CA GLU A 78 18.36 19.58 1.28
C GLU A 78 19.12 20.47 2.26
N LEU A 79 18.76 20.41 3.54
CA LEU A 79 19.50 21.01 4.65
C LEU A 79 20.06 19.88 5.51
N LYS A 80 21.38 19.91 5.74
CA LYS A 80 22.08 18.89 6.54
C LYS A 80 22.88 19.62 7.61
N THR A 81 22.55 19.37 8.88
CA THR A 81 23.21 19.96 10.05
C THR A 81 23.66 18.85 11.01
N ALA A 82 24.44 19.20 12.03
CA ALA A 82 24.82 18.25 13.07
C ALA A 82 23.61 17.76 13.90
N GLU A 83 22.59 18.61 14.05
CA GLU A 83 21.42 18.36 14.88
C GLU A 83 20.29 17.67 14.13
N GLY A 84 20.27 17.75 12.81
CA GLY A 84 19.19 17.19 12.01
C GLY A 84 19.31 17.49 10.53
N ASN A 85 18.42 16.86 9.77
CA ASN A 85 18.33 17.05 8.34
C ASN A 85 16.90 17.41 7.96
N LEU A 86 16.74 18.17 6.89
CA LEU A 86 15.47 18.50 6.28
C LEU A 86 15.56 18.30 4.76
N TRP A 87 14.52 17.70 4.22
CA TRP A 87 14.38 17.26 2.85
C TRP A 87 13.01 17.67 2.35
N ILE A 88 12.98 18.41 1.26
CA ILE A 88 11.72 18.79 0.61
C ILE A 88 11.78 18.32 -0.82
N THR A 89 10.83 17.48 -1.20
CA THR A 89 10.72 16.88 -2.53
C THR A 89 9.35 17.20 -3.11
N PRO A 90 9.26 17.84 -4.29
CA PRO A 90 7.99 17.99 -4.99
C PRO A 90 7.48 16.63 -5.44
N LEU A 91 6.19 16.42 -5.31
CA LEU A 91 5.52 15.20 -5.75
C LEU A 91 4.60 15.53 -6.90
N PHE A 92 4.62 14.69 -7.92
CA PHE A 92 3.71 14.83 -9.05
C PHE A 92 3.52 13.51 -9.76
N ASP A 93 2.38 13.36 -10.41
CA ASP A 93 2.08 12.32 -11.37
C ASP A 93 1.18 12.96 -12.42
N VAL A 94 1.77 13.28 -13.56
CA VAL A 94 1.05 13.90 -14.67
C VAL A 94 1.10 12.93 -15.83
N SER A 95 -0.04 12.39 -16.21
CA SER A 95 -0.15 11.45 -17.32
C SER A 95 -1.42 11.68 -18.14
N MET A 96 -1.33 11.35 -19.42
CA MET A 96 -2.42 11.43 -20.36
C MET A 96 -2.41 10.19 -21.25
N GLY A 97 -3.60 9.65 -21.48
CA GLY A 97 -3.78 8.45 -22.25
C GLY A 97 -5.15 8.35 -22.89
N LYS A 98 -5.30 7.32 -23.71
CA LYS A 98 -6.52 7.09 -24.49
C LYS A 98 -6.81 5.59 -24.61
N GLY A 99 -8.09 5.24 -24.53
CA GLY A 99 -8.62 3.93 -24.89
C GLY A 99 -8.65 3.75 -26.41
N MET A 100 -8.17 2.61 -26.90
CA MET A 100 -8.12 2.31 -28.34
C MET A 100 -9.48 1.90 -28.90
N ALA A 101 -10.32 1.25 -28.10
CA ALA A 101 -11.63 0.75 -28.53
C ALA A 101 -12.72 1.83 -28.53
N ASP A 102 -12.78 2.64 -27.46
CA ASP A 102 -13.87 3.59 -27.20
C ASP A 102 -13.43 5.06 -27.25
N SER A 103 -12.15 5.31 -27.54
CA SER A 103 -11.54 6.64 -27.49
C SER A 103 -11.66 7.35 -26.14
N SER A 104 -11.97 6.63 -25.06
CA SER A 104 -12.04 7.18 -23.70
C SER A 104 -10.73 7.84 -23.31
N ARG A 105 -10.80 9.00 -22.66
CA ARG A 105 -9.61 9.67 -22.13
C ARG A 105 -9.32 9.13 -20.74
N ILE A 106 -8.06 8.83 -20.47
CA ILE A 106 -7.56 8.61 -19.12
C ILE A 106 -6.51 9.66 -18.82
N SER A 107 -6.49 10.16 -17.59
CA SER A 107 -5.53 11.19 -17.20
C SER A 107 -5.30 11.18 -15.71
N GLN A 108 -4.09 11.58 -15.31
CA GLN A 108 -3.74 11.86 -13.93
C GLN A 108 -3.10 13.25 -13.89
N ASN A 109 -3.53 14.08 -12.95
CA ASN A 109 -2.88 15.35 -12.59
C ASN A 109 -2.74 15.39 -11.08
N THR A 110 -1.60 14.92 -10.59
CA THR A 110 -1.24 14.93 -9.17
C THR A 110 -0.22 16.01 -8.90
N ARG A 111 -0.46 16.80 -7.86
CA ARG A 111 0.44 17.82 -7.33
C ARG A 111 0.62 17.60 -5.84
N GLY A 112 1.84 17.71 -5.35
CA GLY A 112 2.12 17.44 -3.96
C GLY A 112 3.50 17.85 -3.51
N ILE A 113 3.72 17.62 -2.22
CA ILE A 113 4.99 17.92 -1.55
C ILE A 113 5.23 16.88 -0.47
N ARG A 114 6.48 16.43 -0.38
CA ARG A 114 6.98 15.54 0.67
C ARG A 114 8.03 16.28 1.46
N VAL A 115 7.85 16.32 2.78
CA VAL A 115 8.80 16.88 3.72
C VAL A 115 9.28 15.75 4.63
N GLU A 116 10.57 15.49 4.60
CA GLU A 116 11.22 14.48 5.44
C GLU A 116 12.29 15.15 6.29
N GLY A 117 12.60 14.57 7.44
CA GLY A 117 13.71 15.04 8.23
C GLY A 117 14.08 14.12 9.35
N THR A 118 15.18 14.47 10.02
CA THR A 118 15.65 13.77 11.21
C THR A 118 15.94 14.75 12.32
N PHE A 119 15.62 14.35 13.55
CA PHE A 119 16.11 15.02 14.76
C PHE A 119 17.13 14.10 15.44
N GLY A 120 18.38 14.56 15.48
CA GLY A 120 19.54 13.76 15.85
C GLY A 120 19.65 12.47 15.05
N LYS A 121 19.97 11.36 15.74
CA LYS A 121 20.16 10.03 15.15
C LYS A 121 19.00 9.05 15.43
N LYS A 122 18.01 9.46 16.23
CA LYS A 122 16.97 8.57 16.78
C LYS A 122 15.58 8.82 16.21
N VAL A 123 15.29 10.02 15.71
CA VAL A 123 13.96 10.39 15.24
C VAL A 123 14.02 10.73 13.77
N PHE A 124 13.18 10.08 12.98
CA PHE A 124 12.89 10.44 11.60
C PHE A 124 11.42 10.82 11.50
N TYR A 125 11.09 11.83 10.69
CA TYR A 125 9.73 12.21 10.40
C TYR A 125 9.54 12.37 8.89
N SER A 126 8.33 12.08 8.43
CA SER A 126 7.90 12.28 7.05
C SER A 126 6.48 12.80 7.06
N THR A 127 6.18 13.75 6.19
CA THR A 127 4.83 14.18 5.86
C THR A 127 4.72 14.37 4.35
N SER A 128 3.57 14.05 3.78
CA SER A 128 3.32 14.17 2.36
C SER A 128 1.88 14.59 2.12
N PHE A 129 1.69 15.52 1.19
CA PHE A 129 0.40 15.99 0.74
C PHE A 129 0.26 15.75 -0.77
N TYR A 130 -0.90 15.26 -1.19
CA TYR A 130 -1.26 14.99 -2.57
C TYR A 130 -2.64 15.59 -2.86
N GLU A 131 -2.73 16.37 -3.94
CA GLU A 131 -3.97 16.78 -4.58
C GLU A 131 -4.00 16.16 -5.99
N ASN A 132 -5.12 15.57 -6.38
CA ASN A 132 -5.23 14.70 -7.54
C ASN A 132 -6.51 14.99 -8.29
N GLN A 133 -6.39 15.11 -9.61
CA GLN A 133 -7.51 15.10 -10.54
C GLN A 133 -7.28 14.00 -11.55
N ALA A 134 -8.21 13.05 -11.64
CA ALA A 134 -8.03 11.86 -12.46
C ALA A 134 -9.27 11.53 -13.29
N VAL A 135 -9.06 10.93 -14.45
CA VAL A 135 -10.09 10.22 -15.22
C VAL A 135 -9.59 8.80 -15.39
N PHE A 136 -10.33 7.83 -14.87
CA PHE A 136 -9.95 6.43 -14.87
C PHE A 136 -10.69 5.64 -15.97
N ALA A 137 -10.17 4.46 -16.26
CA ALA A 137 -10.87 3.48 -17.08
C ALA A 137 -12.18 3.03 -16.41
N ASN A 138 -13.22 2.78 -17.20
CA ASN A 138 -14.59 2.51 -16.72
C ASN A 138 -14.64 1.39 -15.68
N TYR A 139 -13.98 0.25 -15.90
CA TYR A 139 -13.98 -0.85 -14.93
C TYR A 139 -13.45 -0.44 -13.53
N PHE A 140 -12.45 0.45 -13.50
CA PHE A 140 -11.88 0.94 -12.26
C PHE A 140 -12.81 1.98 -11.62
N SER A 141 -13.40 2.87 -12.43
CA SER A 141 -14.45 3.81 -12.02
C SER A 141 -15.64 3.08 -11.37
N ASP A 142 -16.08 1.97 -11.94
CA ASP A 142 -17.16 1.13 -11.39
C ASP A 142 -16.77 0.54 -10.04
N TYR A 143 -15.56 -0.01 -9.94
CA TYR A 143 -15.03 -0.56 -8.69
C TYR A 143 -14.99 0.49 -7.57
N ILE A 144 -14.41 1.67 -7.83
CA ILE A 144 -14.26 2.71 -6.80
C ILE A 144 -15.61 3.34 -6.43
N SER A 145 -16.54 3.40 -7.37
CA SER A 145 -17.87 3.98 -7.14
C SER A 145 -18.75 3.03 -6.32
N GLN A 146 -18.66 1.71 -6.52
CA GLN A 146 -19.40 0.74 -5.70
C GLN A 146 -18.88 0.64 -4.26
N ARG A 147 -17.63 1.07 -4.00
CA ARG A 147 -16.95 1.10 -2.69
C ARG A 147 -17.04 2.47 -2.01
N GLY A 148 -17.94 3.31 -2.48
CA GLY A 148 -18.04 4.71 -2.12
C GLY A 148 -18.73 5.00 -0.78
N GLU A 149 -18.71 6.26 -0.36
CA GLU A 149 -19.41 6.71 0.85
C GLU A 149 -20.91 6.37 0.79
N LEU A 150 -21.42 5.75 1.87
CA LEU A 150 -22.80 5.30 1.98
C LEU A 150 -23.60 6.27 2.88
N TYR A 151 -24.69 6.80 2.32
CA TYR A 151 -25.60 7.74 2.97
C TYR A 151 -26.94 7.07 3.23
N TYR A 152 -27.39 7.09 4.49
CA TYR A 152 -28.70 6.58 4.85
C TYR A 152 -29.78 7.56 4.42
N LYS A 153 -30.80 7.07 3.72
CA LYS A 153 -31.98 7.82 3.33
C LYS A 153 -33.18 7.35 4.16
N PRO A 154 -33.67 8.16 5.11
CA PRO A 154 -34.78 7.74 5.98
C PRO A 154 -36.07 7.42 5.24
N ALA A 155 -36.32 8.07 4.09
CA ALA A 155 -37.57 7.94 3.34
C ALA A 155 -37.85 6.51 2.85
N ASP A 156 -36.81 5.72 2.56
CA ASP A 156 -36.91 4.35 2.04
C ASP A 156 -36.03 3.36 2.82
N SER A 157 -35.53 3.77 3.99
CA SER A 157 -34.66 2.98 4.86
C SER A 157 -33.44 2.34 4.17
N SER A 158 -32.94 2.96 3.10
CA SER A 158 -31.87 2.41 2.27
C SER A 158 -30.59 3.24 2.32
N TYR A 159 -29.46 2.64 1.92
CA TYR A 159 -28.18 3.32 1.77
C TYR A 159 -27.87 3.58 0.29
N TYR A 160 -27.40 4.79 -0.01
CA TYR A 160 -27.01 5.19 -1.36
C TYR A 160 -25.56 5.64 -1.40
N THR A 161 -24.87 5.28 -2.48
CA THR A 161 -23.49 5.70 -2.69
C THR A 161 -23.43 7.07 -3.35
N GLN A 162 -22.69 8.02 -2.76
CA GLN A 162 -22.60 9.39 -3.29
C GLN A 162 -21.21 9.74 -3.84
N ASN A 163 -20.14 9.25 -3.21
CA ASN A 163 -18.76 9.59 -3.57
C ASN A 163 -17.94 8.31 -3.72
N ALA A 164 -17.07 8.20 -4.71
CA ALA A 164 -16.19 7.05 -4.89
C ALA A 164 -14.99 7.07 -3.91
N VAL A 165 -14.34 5.92 -3.74
CA VAL A 165 -13.15 5.76 -2.88
C VAL A 165 -12.02 5.12 -3.67
N VAL A 166 -10.91 5.85 -3.84
CA VAL A 166 -9.75 5.36 -4.60
C VAL A 166 -8.81 4.57 -3.67
N PRO A 167 -8.48 3.30 -4.01
CA PRO A 167 -7.52 2.48 -3.28
C PRO A 167 -6.19 3.16 -3.02
N GLY A 168 -5.69 3.02 -1.79
CA GLY A 168 -4.42 3.60 -1.35
C GLY A 168 -4.39 5.14 -1.35
N ALA A 169 -5.53 5.81 -1.56
CA ALA A 169 -5.63 7.26 -1.64
C ALA A 169 -6.71 7.80 -0.68
N ALA A 170 -7.84 8.27 -1.21
CA ALA A 170 -8.92 8.89 -0.45
C ALA A 170 -10.29 8.74 -1.14
N ARG A 171 -11.33 9.15 -0.41
CA ARG A 171 -12.63 9.49 -0.99
C ARG A 171 -12.50 10.62 -2.01
N THR A 172 -13.42 10.64 -2.96
CA THR A 172 -13.41 11.56 -4.10
C THR A 172 -14.57 12.54 -4.07
N LYS A 173 -14.49 13.56 -4.91
CA LYS A 173 -15.62 14.37 -5.37
C LYS A 173 -15.73 14.24 -6.89
N PRO A 174 -16.95 14.35 -7.46
CA PRO A 174 -17.10 14.44 -8.91
C PRO A 174 -16.29 15.61 -9.48
N PHE A 175 -15.62 15.37 -10.60
CA PHE A 175 -14.84 16.38 -11.31
C PHE A 175 -15.21 16.37 -12.80
N LYS A 176 -15.71 17.51 -13.28
CA LYS A 176 -16.25 17.64 -14.65
C LYS A 176 -17.30 16.54 -14.91
N THR A 177 -17.21 15.85 -16.04
CA THR A 177 -18.23 14.86 -16.46
C THR A 177 -17.99 13.47 -15.88
N ASN A 178 -16.75 12.96 -15.93
CA ASN A 178 -16.41 11.57 -15.58
C ASN A 178 -15.10 11.47 -14.77
N GLY A 179 -14.63 12.59 -14.23
CA GLY A 179 -13.40 12.65 -13.45
C GLY A 179 -13.66 12.60 -11.95
N TYR A 180 -12.57 12.44 -11.22
CA TYR A 180 -12.52 12.39 -9.76
C TYR A 180 -11.48 13.38 -9.25
N ASP A 181 -11.90 14.22 -8.30
CA ASP A 181 -11.01 15.09 -7.51
C ASP A 181 -10.85 14.50 -6.11
N TYR A 182 -9.61 14.27 -5.68
CA TYR A 182 -9.31 13.72 -4.37
C TYR A 182 -7.96 14.21 -3.85
N ALA A 183 -7.93 14.46 -2.55
CA ALA A 183 -6.71 14.87 -1.85
C ALA A 183 -6.52 14.02 -0.61
N PHE A 184 -5.26 13.78 -0.27
CA PHE A 184 -4.88 13.07 0.94
C PHE A 184 -3.53 13.53 1.47
N ALA A 185 -3.39 13.44 2.78
CA ALA A 185 -2.14 13.68 3.48
C ALA A 185 -1.80 12.49 4.35
N PHE A 186 -0.52 12.16 4.40
CA PHE A 186 -0.03 11.19 5.36
C PHE A 186 1.35 11.55 5.86
N GLY A 187 1.63 11.11 7.07
CA GLY A 187 2.91 11.30 7.70
C GLY A 187 3.11 10.31 8.82
N ASN A 188 4.36 10.25 9.26
CA ASN A 188 4.75 9.39 10.35
C ASN A 188 6.00 9.93 11.04
N ILE A 189 6.13 9.59 12.31
CA ILE A 189 7.35 9.72 13.10
C ILE A 189 7.84 8.31 13.37
N HIS A 190 9.10 8.06 13.04
CA HIS A 190 9.84 6.85 13.42
C HIS A 190 10.81 7.22 14.53
N TRP A 191 10.59 6.66 15.71
CA TRP A 191 11.44 6.87 16.87
C TRP A 191 12.15 5.58 17.28
N LYS A 192 13.45 5.54 17.03
CA LYS A 192 14.36 4.50 17.50
C LYS A 192 14.73 4.77 18.97
N MET A 193 13.85 4.35 19.88
CA MET A 193 14.04 4.49 21.32
C MET A 193 15.35 3.84 21.79
N THR A 194 15.57 2.59 21.40
CA THR A 194 16.77 1.82 21.70
C THR A 194 17.26 1.08 20.45
N LYS A 195 18.35 0.29 20.56
CA LYS A 195 18.79 -0.59 19.47
C LYS A 195 17.78 -1.73 19.17
N LYS A 196 16.90 -2.05 20.13
CA LYS A 196 15.94 -3.16 20.05
C LYS A 196 14.48 -2.72 19.93
N ILE A 197 14.17 -1.47 20.25
CA ILE A 197 12.79 -0.97 20.31
C ILE A 197 12.68 0.27 19.43
N ALA A 198 11.70 0.25 18.53
CA ALA A 198 11.30 1.39 17.73
C ALA A 198 9.78 1.55 17.76
N ILE A 199 9.34 2.81 17.71
CA ILE A 199 7.92 3.17 17.61
C ILE A 199 7.70 3.97 16.33
N ASP A 200 6.68 3.61 15.58
CA ASP A 200 6.13 4.43 14.49
C ASP A 200 4.77 4.95 14.89
N TRP A 201 4.55 6.25 14.71
CA TRP A 201 3.25 6.88 14.94
C TRP A 201 2.89 7.81 13.79
N GLY A 202 1.65 7.74 13.31
CA GLY A 202 1.19 8.52 12.17
C GLY A 202 0.09 7.79 11.43
N ASN A 203 -0.04 7.99 10.13
CA ASN A 203 -1.06 7.33 9.31
C ASN A 203 -0.47 6.65 8.07
N ASN A 204 0.77 6.16 8.11
CA ASN A 204 1.30 5.35 7.01
C ASN A 204 0.52 4.05 6.82
N SER A 205 0.44 3.58 5.57
CA SER A 205 -0.04 2.23 5.26
C SER A 205 0.95 1.18 5.76
N TYR A 206 0.51 -0.07 5.86
CA TYR A 206 1.37 -1.22 6.14
C TYR A 206 1.22 -2.27 5.04
N PHE A 207 2.26 -3.08 4.84
CA PHE A 207 2.20 -4.24 3.96
C PHE A 207 2.95 -5.40 4.62
N VAL A 208 2.28 -6.52 4.82
CA VAL A 208 2.84 -7.73 5.44
C VAL A 208 3.02 -8.79 4.39
N GLY A 209 4.27 -9.19 4.15
CA GLY A 209 4.62 -10.26 3.21
C GLY A 209 5.71 -9.89 2.24
N SER A 210 6.12 -10.91 1.47
CA SER A 210 7.18 -10.79 0.46
C SER A 210 6.68 -10.82 -0.99
N GLY A 211 5.36 -10.97 -1.18
CA GLY A 211 4.72 -11.03 -2.49
C GLY A 211 4.46 -9.66 -3.13
N TYR A 212 3.95 -9.71 -4.35
CA TYR A 212 3.34 -8.57 -5.03
C TYR A 212 2.00 -8.22 -4.38
N ARG A 213 1.14 -9.23 -4.16
CA ARG A 213 -0.02 -9.12 -3.29
C ARG A 213 0.34 -9.44 -1.85
N SER A 214 -0.55 -9.10 -0.92
CA SER A 214 -0.55 -9.65 0.42
C SER A 214 -1.95 -10.18 0.72
N MET A 215 -2.00 -11.39 1.27
CA MET A 215 -3.26 -12.01 1.70
C MET A 215 -3.54 -11.74 3.18
N LEU A 216 -2.53 -11.30 3.95
CA LEU A 216 -2.65 -11.03 5.38
C LEU A 216 -2.94 -9.55 5.69
N TRP A 217 -2.19 -8.63 5.08
CA TRP A 217 -2.37 -7.18 5.22
C TRP A 217 -1.64 -6.42 4.11
N SER A 218 -2.35 -5.60 3.34
CA SER A 218 -1.82 -4.81 2.22
C SER A 218 -1.99 -3.30 2.42
N ASP A 219 -1.39 -2.54 1.51
CA ASP A 219 -1.51 -1.09 1.38
C ASP A 219 -2.66 -0.65 0.46
N ASN A 220 -3.60 -1.55 0.14
CA ASN A 220 -4.76 -1.26 -0.71
C ASN A 220 -5.78 -0.33 -0.03
N SER A 221 -6.05 -0.51 1.26
CA SER A 221 -7.01 0.33 1.99
C SER A 221 -6.49 1.75 2.26
N ILE A 222 -7.40 2.67 2.57
CA ILE A 222 -7.02 4.03 2.95
C ILE A 222 -6.21 4.01 4.25
N ARG A 223 -5.20 4.88 4.28
CA ARG A 223 -4.34 5.20 5.42
C ARG A 223 -5.15 5.61 6.65
N ALA A 224 -4.86 4.98 7.79
CA ALA A 224 -5.52 5.24 9.06
C ALA A 224 -4.49 5.62 10.13
N ILE A 225 -4.86 6.52 11.06
CA ILE A 225 -4.01 6.87 12.21
C ILE A 225 -3.68 5.59 13.00
N ASN A 226 -2.41 5.41 13.30
CA ASN A 226 -1.85 4.18 13.79
C ASN A 226 -0.61 4.39 14.66
N LEU A 227 -0.37 3.39 15.49
CA LEU A 227 0.81 3.23 16.32
C LEU A 227 1.36 1.83 16.09
N ARG A 228 2.61 1.72 15.67
CA ARG A 228 3.37 0.48 15.58
C ARG A 228 4.49 0.48 16.61
N ALA A 229 4.66 -0.62 17.31
CA ALA A 229 5.86 -0.89 18.08
C ALA A 229 6.57 -2.10 17.48
N THR A 230 7.88 -1.97 17.28
CA THR A 230 8.77 -3.02 16.81
C THR A 230 9.77 -3.35 17.92
N ILE A 231 9.80 -4.62 18.34
CA ILE A 231 10.64 -5.12 19.42
C ILE A 231 11.48 -6.28 18.90
N GLN A 232 12.80 -6.10 18.91
CA GLN A 232 13.77 -7.15 18.60
C GLN A 232 14.10 -7.94 19.87
N LEU A 233 13.48 -9.10 20.04
CA LEU A 233 13.68 -9.97 21.22
C LEU A 233 15.10 -10.58 21.21
N THR A 234 15.49 -11.15 20.08
CA THR A 234 16.85 -11.68 19.81
C THR A 234 17.29 -11.23 18.43
N PRO A 235 18.56 -11.35 18.01
CA PRO A 235 18.96 -11.00 16.63
C PRO A 235 18.19 -11.74 15.53
N ARG A 236 17.47 -12.83 15.86
CA ARG A 236 16.70 -13.64 14.91
C ARG A 236 15.18 -13.56 15.13
N ILE A 237 14.72 -12.99 16.25
CA ILE A 237 13.29 -12.92 16.59
C ILE A 237 12.86 -11.47 16.72
N SER A 238 11.89 -11.07 15.90
CA SER A 238 11.24 -9.76 15.97
C SER A 238 9.77 -9.91 16.25
N TRP A 239 9.25 -9.08 17.15
CA TRP A 239 7.85 -8.96 17.47
C TRP A 239 7.37 -7.57 17.11
N GLN A 240 6.24 -7.46 16.42
CA GLN A 240 5.61 -6.20 16.08
C GLN A 240 4.13 -6.27 16.40
N PHE A 241 3.60 -5.14 16.85
CA PHE A 241 2.16 -4.96 16.97
C PHE A 241 1.77 -3.57 16.50
N VAL A 242 0.59 -3.50 15.88
CA VAL A 242 0.03 -2.27 15.32
C VAL A 242 -1.39 -2.09 15.83
N ARG A 243 -1.71 -0.86 16.22
CA ARG A 243 -3.05 -0.42 16.63
C ARG A 243 -3.44 0.77 15.77
N MET A 244 -4.61 0.72 15.15
CA MET A 244 -5.08 1.70 14.18
C MET A 244 -6.55 2.04 14.42
N ARG A 245 -6.93 3.28 14.13
CA ARG A 245 -8.33 3.69 14.08
C ARG A 245 -8.79 3.67 12.62
N GLY A 246 -9.57 2.66 12.27
CA GLY A 246 -10.23 2.56 10.97
C GLY A 246 -11.57 3.27 10.94
N LEU A 247 -12.19 3.28 9.76
CA LEU A 247 -13.54 3.80 9.55
C LEU A 247 -14.33 2.87 8.63
N ASN A 248 -15.63 2.75 8.90
CA ASN A 248 -16.62 2.37 7.90
C ASN A 248 -17.19 3.68 7.32
N LEU A 249 -17.15 3.85 5.99
CA LEU A 249 -17.69 5.06 5.35
C LEU A 249 -19.23 5.04 5.28
N LEU A 250 -19.86 4.74 6.41
CA LEU A 250 -21.29 4.89 6.67
C LEU A 250 -21.48 6.19 7.43
N ARG A 251 -22.19 7.15 6.84
CA ARG A 251 -22.52 8.41 7.52
C ARG A 251 -23.58 8.14 8.58
N LYS A 252 -23.38 8.67 9.79
CA LYS A 252 -24.39 8.58 10.85
C LYS A 252 -25.61 9.44 10.48
N PRO A 253 -26.85 8.92 10.57
CA PRO A 253 -28.03 9.63 10.10
C PRO A 253 -28.39 10.86 10.95
N PHE A 254 -28.03 10.85 12.24
CA PHE A 254 -28.29 11.94 13.16
C PHE A 254 -26.97 12.60 13.55
N ALA A 255 -26.71 13.79 13.00
CA ALA A 255 -25.58 14.62 13.40
C ALA A 255 -26.06 16.04 13.64
N GLU A 256 -25.66 16.63 14.76
CA GLU A 256 -25.89 18.04 15.08
C GLU A 256 -24.97 18.98 14.27
N ASN A 257 -23.93 18.42 13.65
CA ASN A 257 -22.97 19.15 12.82
C ASN A 257 -23.36 19.12 11.33
N ALA A 258 -22.91 20.13 10.58
CA ALA A 258 -23.11 20.22 9.12
C ALA A 258 -22.62 18.99 8.32
N GLU A 259 -21.65 18.24 8.87
CA GLU A 259 -21.23 16.94 8.33
C GLU A 259 -21.30 15.84 9.39
N ALA A 260 -22.08 14.79 9.11
CA ALA A 260 -22.18 13.62 9.97
C ALA A 260 -20.88 12.81 10.01
N TYR A 261 -20.47 12.38 11.21
CA TYR A 261 -19.31 11.51 11.36
C TYR A 261 -19.55 10.12 10.74
N TYR A 262 -18.46 9.52 10.26
CA TYR A 262 -18.43 8.11 9.92
C TYR A 262 -18.38 7.22 11.15
N GLU A 263 -18.80 5.97 10.98
CA GLU A 263 -18.63 4.96 12.02
C GLU A 263 -17.16 4.55 12.18
N PRO A 264 -16.60 4.66 13.39
CA PRO A 264 -15.25 4.19 13.65
C PRO A 264 -15.19 2.67 13.66
N THR A 265 -14.02 2.14 13.34
CA THR A 265 -13.59 0.78 13.68
C THR A 265 -12.22 0.85 14.35
N SER A 266 -11.84 -0.20 15.07
CA SER A 266 -10.50 -0.32 15.60
C SER A 266 -9.83 -1.48 14.89
N LEU A 267 -8.67 -1.25 14.27
CA LEU A 267 -7.92 -2.29 13.58
C LEU A 267 -6.65 -2.63 14.36
N SER A 268 -6.20 -3.86 14.23
CA SER A 268 -4.95 -4.31 14.82
C SER A 268 -4.29 -5.36 13.96
N PHE A 269 -2.97 -5.44 14.03
CA PHE A 269 -2.31 -6.70 13.72
C PHE A 269 -1.11 -6.94 14.64
N ASN A 270 -0.78 -8.22 14.84
CA ASN A 270 0.36 -8.67 15.63
C ASN A 270 1.18 -9.64 14.76
N THR A 271 2.51 -9.52 14.80
CA THR A 271 3.41 -10.43 14.09
C THR A 271 4.57 -10.86 14.98
N ILE A 272 4.95 -12.13 14.90
CA ILE A 272 6.21 -12.63 15.44
C ILE A 272 6.93 -13.34 14.31
N TYR A 273 8.13 -12.88 13.98
CA TYR A 273 8.98 -13.45 12.95
C TYR A 273 10.24 -14.03 13.56
N PHE A 274 10.57 -15.25 13.13
CA PHE A 274 11.82 -15.93 13.39
C PHE A 274 12.63 -16.03 12.08
N GLN A 275 13.94 -15.81 12.19
CA GLN A 275 14.89 -15.93 11.10
C GLN A 275 15.84 -17.10 11.39
N PRO A 276 15.48 -18.35 11.02
CA PRO A 276 16.29 -19.53 11.31
C PRO A 276 17.71 -19.41 10.74
N THR A 277 17.82 -18.85 9.54
CA THR A 277 19.07 -18.60 8.84
C THR A 277 19.15 -17.14 8.38
N LYS A 278 20.31 -16.75 7.84
CA LYS A 278 20.48 -15.44 7.18
C LYS A 278 19.64 -15.27 5.91
N ASN A 279 19.00 -16.34 5.42
CA ASN A 279 18.31 -16.38 4.14
C ASN A 279 16.83 -16.75 4.25
N SER A 280 16.35 -17.18 5.43
CA SER A 280 14.98 -17.64 5.64
C SER A 280 14.30 -16.89 6.77
N SER A 281 13.02 -16.56 6.58
CA SER A 281 12.16 -16.07 7.65
C SER A 281 10.84 -16.80 7.63
N ILE A 282 10.31 -17.06 8.82
CA ILE A 282 8.95 -17.56 9.03
C ILE A 282 8.32 -16.72 10.13
N GLY A 283 7.05 -16.37 9.97
CA GLY A 283 6.33 -15.59 10.95
C GLY A 283 4.89 -16.02 11.10
N ILE A 284 4.37 -15.80 12.29
CA ILE A 284 2.94 -15.87 12.58
C ILE A 284 2.35 -14.47 12.54
N PHE A 285 1.11 -14.37 12.08
CA PHE A 285 0.35 -13.14 11.94
C PHE A 285 -1.04 -13.33 12.54
N GLU A 286 -1.52 -12.32 13.26
CA GLU A 286 -2.93 -12.17 13.61
C GLU A 286 -3.38 -10.76 13.24
N GLY A 287 -4.32 -10.64 12.32
CA GLY A 287 -5.02 -9.40 11.97
C GLY A 287 -6.38 -9.34 12.65
N GLY A 288 -6.84 -8.14 12.96
CA GLY A 288 -8.08 -7.92 13.68
C GLY A 288 -8.83 -6.67 13.27
N ASN A 289 -10.16 -6.78 13.20
CA ASN A 289 -11.08 -5.64 13.12
C ASN A 289 -12.07 -5.71 14.28
N TRP A 290 -12.18 -4.64 15.04
CA TRP A 290 -12.89 -4.58 16.31
C TRP A 290 -14.03 -3.58 16.22
N LEU A 291 -15.19 -4.01 16.70
CA LEU A 291 -16.40 -3.21 16.69
C LEU A 291 -16.26 -2.01 17.62
N ARG A 292 -16.69 -0.85 17.16
CA ARG A 292 -16.70 0.42 17.91
C ARG A 292 -18.10 1.05 18.00
N GLY A 293 -19.11 0.21 17.79
CA GLY A 293 -20.51 0.59 17.73
C GLY A 293 -21.00 0.80 16.30
N ASP A 294 -22.21 1.32 16.20
CA ASP A 294 -22.92 1.59 14.95
C ASP A 294 -23.59 2.98 14.99
N SER A 295 -24.65 3.16 14.20
CA SER A 295 -25.46 4.38 14.17
C SER A 295 -26.27 4.61 15.45
N LEU A 296 -26.60 3.55 16.21
CA LEU A 296 -27.47 3.60 17.38
C LEU A 296 -26.69 3.53 18.70
N GLN A 297 -25.63 2.72 18.75
CA GLN A 297 -24.86 2.47 19.96
C GLN A 297 -23.39 2.84 19.76
N LYS A 298 -22.82 3.58 20.72
CA LYS A 298 -21.37 3.78 20.80
C LYS A 298 -20.78 2.71 21.71
N THR A 299 -19.83 1.92 21.20
CA THR A 299 -19.13 0.91 21.99
C THR A 299 -17.71 1.39 22.31
N PRO A 300 -17.28 1.40 23.60
CA PRO A 300 -15.91 1.73 23.95
C PRO A 300 -14.91 0.75 23.32
N ILE A 301 -13.65 1.16 23.18
CA ILE A 301 -12.59 0.23 22.78
C ILE A 301 -12.49 -0.81 23.89
N GLN A 302 -12.55 -2.08 23.53
CA GLN A 302 -12.42 -3.17 24.49
C GLN A 302 -11.01 -3.20 25.05
N GLY A 303 -10.84 -3.39 26.37
CA GLY A 303 -9.52 -3.36 27.01
C GLY A 303 -8.51 -4.33 26.39
N LEU A 304 -8.98 -5.51 25.97
CA LEU A 304 -8.17 -6.52 25.29
C LEU A 304 -7.49 -6.00 24.01
N TYR A 305 -8.08 -5.01 23.33
CA TYR A 305 -7.48 -4.39 22.15
C TYR A 305 -6.07 -3.85 22.42
N PHE A 306 -5.80 -3.34 23.62
CA PHE A 306 -4.50 -2.73 23.93
C PHE A 306 -3.42 -3.76 24.29
N LEU A 307 -3.78 -5.02 24.53
CA LEU A 307 -2.80 -6.05 24.84
C LEU A 307 -2.00 -6.38 23.57
N PRO A 308 -0.65 -6.31 23.59
CA PRO A 308 0.18 -6.51 22.40
C PRO A 308 0.37 -7.98 22.01
N LEU A 309 -0.40 -8.90 22.62
CA LEU A 309 -0.22 -10.34 22.49
C LEU A 309 -0.96 -10.89 21.26
N PRO A 310 -0.34 -11.76 20.45
CA PRO A 310 -1.05 -12.55 19.46
C PRO A 310 -2.11 -13.46 20.11
N GLY A 311 -3.21 -13.69 19.40
CA GLY A 311 -4.33 -14.54 19.83
C GLY A 311 -5.43 -13.78 20.58
N ILE A 312 -5.18 -12.53 20.99
CA ILE A 312 -6.14 -11.73 21.75
C ILE A 312 -7.37 -11.34 20.91
N THR A 313 -7.18 -11.09 19.61
CA THR A 313 -8.30 -10.81 18.71
C THR A 313 -9.20 -12.03 18.58
N SER A 314 -8.59 -13.20 18.41
CA SER A 314 -9.30 -14.47 18.27
C SER A 314 -10.05 -14.86 19.55
N LEU A 315 -9.47 -14.56 20.72
CA LEU A 315 -10.13 -14.72 22.01
C LEU A 315 -11.37 -13.81 22.10
N GLN A 316 -11.23 -12.55 21.66
CA GLN A 316 -12.35 -11.60 21.66
C GLN A 316 -13.50 -12.03 20.75
N GLU A 317 -13.19 -12.49 19.53
CA GLU A 317 -14.18 -13.01 18.59
C GLU A 317 -14.96 -14.16 19.21
N LYS A 318 -14.25 -15.13 19.82
CA LYS A 318 -14.88 -16.26 20.51
C LYS A 318 -15.83 -15.84 21.64
N TRP A 319 -15.45 -14.84 22.42
CA TRP A 319 -16.19 -14.46 23.64
C TRP A 319 -17.40 -13.56 23.39
N LYS A 320 -17.29 -12.59 22.48
CA LYS A 320 -18.36 -11.58 22.28
C LYS A 320 -18.74 -11.35 20.82
N ASN A 321 -18.11 -12.04 19.86
CA ASN A 321 -18.37 -11.91 18.42
C ASN A 321 -18.37 -10.44 17.92
N ASN A 322 -17.56 -9.60 18.57
CA ASN A 322 -17.45 -8.16 18.31
C ASN A 322 -16.04 -7.77 17.85
N ALA A 323 -15.26 -8.77 17.43
CA ALA A 323 -14.03 -8.64 16.69
C ALA A 323 -14.01 -9.74 15.63
N TYR A 324 -13.36 -9.47 14.50
CA TYR A 324 -13.03 -10.46 13.48
C TYR A 324 -11.53 -10.69 13.51
N SER A 325 -11.09 -11.94 13.54
CA SER A 325 -9.69 -12.33 13.52
C SER A 325 -9.31 -13.09 12.24
N LEU A 326 -8.13 -12.78 11.73
CA LEU A 326 -7.46 -13.51 10.64
C LEU A 326 -6.10 -13.96 11.14
N ILE A 327 -5.89 -15.26 11.27
CA ILE A 327 -4.59 -15.82 11.64
C ILE A 327 -3.91 -16.38 10.40
N GLY A 328 -2.60 -16.20 10.30
CA GLY A 328 -1.83 -16.77 9.21
C GLY A 328 -0.35 -16.96 9.52
N ILE A 329 0.31 -17.60 8.56
CA ILE A 329 1.74 -17.86 8.53
C ILE A 329 2.29 -17.21 7.25
N ASP A 330 3.40 -16.50 7.39
CA ASP A 330 4.19 -15.94 6.27
C ASP A 330 5.58 -16.58 6.28
N GLY A 331 6.09 -16.93 5.12
CA GLY A 331 7.41 -17.52 4.97
C GLY A 331 8.14 -17.02 3.74
N LYS A 332 9.46 -16.89 3.83
CA LYS A 332 10.33 -16.67 2.67
C LYS A 332 11.67 -17.38 2.83
N LEU A 333 12.25 -17.75 1.69
CA LEU A 333 13.54 -18.40 1.59
C LEU A 333 14.30 -17.84 0.38
N HIS A 334 15.53 -17.38 0.62
CA HIS A 334 16.47 -17.01 -0.42
C HIS A 334 17.45 -18.16 -0.69
N PHE A 335 17.51 -18.58 -1.95
CA PHE A 335 18.46 -19.59 -2.40
C PHE A 335 19.07 -19.19 -3.74
N LYS A 336 20.39 -18.95 -3.75
CA LYS A 336 21.11 -18.40 -4.92
C LYS A 336 20.43 -17.11 -5.41
N ASN A 337 19.91 -17.13 -6.64
CA ASN A 337 19.22 -16.01 -7.29
C ASN A 337 17.70 -16.06 -7.10
N TRP A 338 17.18 -17.09 -6.42
CA TRP A 338 15.76 -17.30 -6.18
C TRP A 338 15.36 -16.79 -4.79
N MET A 339 14.17 -16.19 -4.74
CA MET A 339 13.41 -15.95 -3.52
C MET A 339 12.07 -16.66 -3.67
N ILE A 340 11.79 -17.63 -2.81
CA ILE A 340 10.50 -18.31 -2.73
C ILE A 340 9.80 -17.80 -1.49
N TYR A 341 8.50 -17.53 -1.58
CA TYR A 341 7.71 -17.01 -0.48
C TYR A 341 6.27 -17.53 -0.55
N GLY A 342 5.58 -17.46 0.57
CA GLY A 342 4.17 -17.80 0.64
C GLY A 342 3.51 -17.32 1.91
N GLN A 343 2.19 -17.18 1.82
CA GLN A 343 1.30 -16.86 2.93
C GLN A 343 0.16 -17.85 2.94
N ILE A 344 -0.29 -18.24 4.12
CA ILE A 344 -1.55 -18.97 4.30
C ILE A 344 -2.23 -18.45 5.54
N GLY A 345 -3.54 -18.34 5.52
CA GLY A 345 -4.30 -17.86 6.66
C GLY A 345 -5.76 -18.23 6.61
N ARG A 346 -6.45 -18.05 7.73
CA ARG A 346 -7.87 -18.35 7.88
C ARG A 346 -8.44 -17.64 9.12
N SER A 347 -9.74 -17.33 9.09
CA SER A 347 -10.52 -17.03 10.30
C SER A 347 -10.98 -18.34 10.94
N PHE A 348 -10.73 -18.52 12.23
CA PHE A 348 -11.11 -19.76 12.93
C PHE A 348 -12.62 -19.97 13.01
N PHE A 349 -13.39 -18.88 13.02
CA PHE A 349 -14.83 -18.91 13.27
C PHE A 349 -15.67 -18.78 11.99
N THR A 350 -15.03 -18.48 10.87
CA THR A 350 -15.69 -18.39 9.56
C THR A 350 -15.40 -19.64 8.73
N LYS A 351 -16.45 -20.31 8.27
CA LYS A 351 -16.31 -21.47 7.35
C LYS A 351 -15.93 -20.97 5.95
N ASN A 352 -15.09 -21.72 5.24
CA ASN A 352 -14.64 -21.42 3.88
C ASN A 352 -13.99 -20.03 3.75
N SER A 353 -13.09 -19.71 4.67
CA SER A 353 -12.41 -18.40 4.77
C SER A 353 -10.88 -18.51 4.58
N THR A 354 -10.41 -19.59 3.98
CA THR A 354 -8.98 -19.83 3.76
C THR A 354 -8.47 -18.88 2.69
N ILE A 355 -7.26 -18.37 2.92
CA ILE A 355 -6.53 -17.52 2.00
C ILE A 355 -5.14 -18.12 1.80
N GLY A 356 -4.58 -17.93 0.61
CA GLY A 356 -3.23 -18.38 0.36
C GLY A 356 -2.55 -17.63 -0.77
N GLN A 357 -1.23 -17.61 -0.68
CA GLN A 357 -0.32 -17.05 -1.65
C GLN A 357 0.92 -17.94 -1.72
N VAL A 358 1.38 -18.20 -2.94
CA VAL A 358 2.70 -18.80 -3.18
C VAL A 358 3.35 -18.09 -4.35
N GLY A 359 4.63 -17.79 -4.23
CA GLY A 359 5.34 -17.14 -5.32
C GLY A 359 6.83 -17.40 -5.30
N ALA A 360 7.42 -17.20 -6.47
CA ALA A 360 8.85 -17.31 -6.72
C ALA A 360 9.33 -16.09 -7.49
N ARG A 361 10.48 -15.56 -7.11
CA ARG A 361 11.16 -14.46 -7.79
C ARG A 361 12.58 -14.87 -8.12
N PHE A 362 12.96 -14.77 -9.38
CA PHE A 362 14.29 -15.00 -9.88
C PHE A 362 14.96 -13.68 -10.27
N HIS A 363 16.16 -13.44 -9.77
CA HIS A 363 16.96 -12.27 -10.14
C HIS A 363 18.02 -12.65 -11.17
N TRP A 364 17.98 -12.07 -12.37
CA TRP A 364 18.96 -12.41 -13.42
C TRP A 364 20.39 -11.98 -13.06
N PHE A 365 20.53 -10.85 -12.35
CA PHE A 365 21.82 -10.27 -12.00
C PHE A 365 21.93 -10.05 -10.51
N LYS A 366 23.13 -10.26 -9.94
CA LYS A 366 23.39 -9.99 -8.51
C LYS A 366 23.42 -8.51 -8.14
N ASN A 367 23.70 -7.63 -9.10
CA ASN A 367 23.95 -6.20 -8.86
C ASN A 367 22.88 -5.27 -9.44
N LYS A 368 21.82 -5.84 -10.04
CA LYS A 368 20.70 -5.07 -10.62
C LYS A 368 19.41 -5.68 -10.14
N SER A 369 18.44 -4.84 -9.82
CA SER A 369 17.10 -5.27 -9.40
C SER A 369 16.24 -5.81 -10.56
N SER A 370 16.85 -6.39 -11.58
CA SER A 370 16.10 -7.03 -12.66
C SER A 370 15.61 -8.40 -12.20
N PHE A 371 14.31 -8.66 -12.27
CA PHE A 371 13.72 -9.93 -11.86
C PHE A 371 12.55 -10.42 -12.73
N LEU A 372 12.33 -11.73 -12.70
CA LEU A 372 11.08 -12.39 -13.10
C LEU A 372 10.41 -12.91 -11.83
N GLN A 373 9.11 -12.66 -11.68
CA GLN A 373 8.31 -13.14 -10.56
C GLN A 373 7.06 -13.84 -11.08
N VAL A 374 6.74 -14.96 -10.47
CA VAL A 374 5.47 -15.65 -10.63
C VAL A 374 4.82 -15.78 -9.25
N GLU A 375 3.53 -15.55 -9.17
CA GLU A 375 2.76 -15.61 -7.93
C GLU A 375 1.35 -16.14 -8.21
N TYR A 376 0.85 -16.99 -7.32
CA TYR A 376 -0.52 -17.46 -7.31
C TYR A 376 -1.17 -17.08 -5.99
N ASN A 377 -2.34 -16.45 -6.08
CA ASN A 377 -3.12 -15.97 -4.94
C ASN A 377 -4.52 -16.59 -5.00
N PHE A 378 -5.06 -16.99 -3.85
CA PHE A 378 -6.45 -17.44 -3.76
C PHE A 378 -7.10 -17.01 -2.45
N ALA A 379 -8.41 -16.73 -2.51
CA ALA A 379 -9.24 -16.49 -1.35
C ALA A 379 -10.57 -17.24 -1.51
N GLU A 380 -10.95 -18.02 -0.50
CA GLU A 380 -12.24 -18.69 -0.48
C GLU A 380 -13.41 -17.69 -0.39
N LYS A 381 -14.63 -18.19 -0.65
CA LYS A 381 -15.84 -17.36 -0.74
C LYS A 381 -16.12 -16.49 0.48
N ASN A 382 -15.82 -16.98 1.68
CA ASN A 382 -16.07 -16.27 2.93
C ASN A 382 -14.79 -15.73 3.56
N ALA A 383 -13.69 -15.68 2.80
CA ALA A 383 -12.49 -15.00 3.27
C ALA A 383 -12.85 -13.54 3.63
N TYR A 384 -12.28 -13.03 4.71
CA TYR A 384 -12.44 -11.63 5.14
C TYR A 384 -13.86 -11.21 5.60
N LEU A 385 -14.84 -12.13 5.57
CA LEU A 385 -16.19 -11.88 6.06
C LEU A 385 -16.29 -12.24 7.54
N ALA A 386 -16.88 -11.33 8.32
CA ALA A 386 -17.24 -11.56 9.70
C ALA A 386 -18.74 -11.88 9.82
N ASN A 387 -19.16 -12.45 10.95
CA ASN A 387 -20.59 -12.63 11.26
C ASN A 387 -21.35 -11.29 11.26
N GLN A 388 -20.67 -10.21 11.66
CA GLN A 388 -21.20 -8.86 11.61
C GLN A 388 -20.46 -8.05 10.52
N PRO A 389 -21.14 -7.60 9.44
CA PRO A 389 -20.49 -6.94 8.31
C PRO A 389 -19.66 -5.70 8.66
N ARG A 390 -20.05 -4.96 9.71
CA ARG A 390 -19.32 -3.76 10.19
C ARG A 390 -17.88 -4.03 10.64
N ILE A 391 -17.54 -5.29 10.89
CA ILE A 391 -16.18 -5.73 11.25
C ILE A 391 -15.60 -6.72 10.22
N ASN A 392 -16.13 -6.75 8.99
CA ASN A 392 -15.45 -7.38 7.86
C ASN A 392 -14.01 -6.86 7.76
N TYR A 393 -13.09 -7.64 7.18
CA TYR A 393 -11.67 -7.31 7.12
C TYR A 393 -11.36 -6.24 6.05
N ALA A 394 -11.90 -5.05 6.28
CA ALA A 394 -11.90 -3.91 5.41
C ALA A 394 -11.74 -2.62 6.24
N ASN A 395 -11.26 -1.57 5.58
CA ASN A 395 -11.09 -0.25 6.15
C ASN A 395 -11.38 0.80 5.09
N TYR A 396 -12.20 1.80 5.43
CA TYR A 396 -12.79 2.72 4.48
C TYR A 396 -13.46 2.00 3.30
N GLN A 397 -14.17 0.90 3.62
CA GLN A 397 -14.82 0.01 2.65
C GLN A 397 -13.89 -0.72 1.65
N LEU A 398 -12.58 -0.53 1.75
CA LEU A 398 -11.60 -1.23 0.93
C LEU A 398 -11.03 -2.44 1.68
N PRO A 399 -10.74 -3.56 0.99
CA PRO A 399 -10.14 -4.72 1.65
C PRO A 399 -8.80 -4.38 2.28
N LEU A 400 -8.54 -4.92 3.48
CA LEU A 400 -7.26 -4.76 4.20
C LEU A 400 -6.15 -5.65 3.65
N ALA A 401 -6.48 -6.64 2.81
CA ALA A 401 -5.54 -7.60 2.24
C ALA A 401 -5.60 -7.55 0.70
N HIS A 402 -6.02 -8.62 0.02
CA HIS A 402 -6.06 -8.64 -1.43
C HIS A 402 -7.03 -7.57 -2.00
N PRO A 403 -6.66 -6.78 -3.04
CA PRO A 403 -7.51 -5.69 -3.56
C PRO A 403 -8.94 -6.09 -3.97
N MET A 404 -9.08 -7.31 -4.50
CA MET A 404 -10.39 -7.88 -4.86
C MET A 404 -11.18 -8.45 -3.67
N GLY A 405 -10.56 -8.65 -2.50
CA GLY A 405 -11.22 -9.22 -1.34
C GLY A 405 -11.35 -10.75 -1.42
N ASN A 406 -12.58 -11.26 -1.40
CA ASN A 406 -12.93 -12.68 -1.27
C ASN A 406 -13.25 -13.33 -2.63
N ASN A 407 -13.41 -14.67 -2.63
CA ASN A 407 -13.84 -15.46 -3.79
C ASN A 407 -12.99 -15.22 -5.06
N LEU A 408 -11.68 -15.44 -4.96
CA LEU A 408 -10.76 -15.19 -6.07
C LEU A 408 -9.70 -16.27 -6.24
N SER A 409 -9.18 -16.34 -7.46
CA SER A 409 -7.99 -17.08 -7.86
C SER A 409 -7.27 -16.27 -8.92
N GLU A 410 -6.06 -15.78 -8.60
CA GLU A 410 -5.24 -14.89 -9.44
C GLU A 410 -3.87 -15.53 -9.68
N PHE A 411 -3.44 -15.55 -10.94
CA PHE A 411 -2.08 -15.84 -11.34
C PHE A 411 -1.41 -14.56 -11.83
N VAL A 412 -0.25 -14.23 -11.27
CA VAL A 412 0.50 -13.01 -11.55
C VAL A 412 1.88 -13.37 -12.09
N VAL A 413 2.25 -12.77 -13.22
CA VAL A 413 3.61 -12.78 -13.75
C VAL A 413 4.12 -11.35 -13.83
N ARG A 414 5.26 -11.07 -13.21
CA ARG A 414 5.90 -9.75 -13.27
C ARG A 414 7.30 -9.88 -13.82
N PHE A 415 7.69 -8.94 -14.66
CA PHE A 415 9.08 -8.77 -15.05
C PHE A 415 9.51 -7.32 -14.85
N ASN A 416 10.75 -7.14 -14.42
CA ASN A 416 11.40 -5.83 -14.33
C ASN A 416 12.80 -5.94 -14.94
N GLY A 417 13.08 -5.16 -15.97
CA GLY A 417 14.39 -5.08 -16.59
C GLY A 417 14.94 -3.66 -16.47
N GLU A 418 16.19 -3.52 -16.05
CA GLU A 418 16.84 -2.23 -15.97
C GLU A 418 18.19 -2.20 -16.69
N TRP A 419 18.35 -1.20 -17.57
CA TRP A 419 19.61 -0.91 -18.25
C TRP A 419 19.99 0.56 -18.07
N LYS A 420 20.98 0.80 -17.20
CA LYS A 420 21.42 2.13 -16.75
C LYS A 420 20.28 2.90 -16.06
N ARG A 421 19.54 3.67 -16.85
CA ARG A 421 18.42 4.50 -16.41
C ARG A 421 17.14 4.19 -17.17
N PHE A 422 17.23 3.42 -18.24
CA PHE A 422 16.07 2.89 -18.93
C PHE A 422 15.54 1.70 -18.14
N PHE A 423 14.23 1.63 -18.02
CA PHE A 423 13.55 0.51 -17.40
C PHE A 423 12.46 0.00 -18.32
N ILE A 424 12.16 -1.28 -18.15
CA ILE A 424 10.97 -1.93 -18.66
C ILE A 424 10.34 -2.73 -17.53
N ASN A 425 9.05 -2.53 -17.34
CA ASN A 425 8.22 -3.26 -16.39
C ASN A 425 7.11 -3.94 -17.18
N GLY A 426 6.76 -5.15 -16.78
CA GLY A 426 5.47 -5.67 -17.18
C GLY A 426 4.86 -6.59 -16.15
N THR A 427 3.55 -6.67 -16.21
CA THR A 427 2.71 -7.42 -15.28
C THR A 427 1.57 -8.04 -16.06
N ILE A 428 1.37 -9.33 -15.87
CA ILE A 428 0.25 -10.10 -16.39
C ILE A 428 -0.49 -10.64 -15.17
N ASN A 429 -1.75 -10.26 -15.02
CA ASN A 429 -2.64 -10.83 -14.01
C ASN A 429 -3.76 -11.57 -14.72
N PHE A 430 -3.88 -12.86 -14.43
CA PHE A 430 -4.96 -13.70 -14.91
C PHE A 430 -5.80 -14.15 -13.72
N TYR A 431 -7.02 -13.64 -13.65
CA TYR A 431 -8.02 -14.08 -12.69
C TYR A 431 -8.79 -15.25 -13.29
N ALA A 432 -8.49 -16.46 -12.83
CA ALA A 432 -9.30 -17.64 -13.12
C ALA A 432 -10.66 -17.58 -12.41
N LYS A 433 -10.72 -16.88 -11.28
CA LYS A 433 -11.95 -16.49 -10.59
C LYS A 433 -11.78 -15.09 -10.06
N GLN A 434 -12.68 -14.20 -10.44
CA GLN A 434 -12.81 -12.87 -9.85
C GLN A 434 -14.25 -12.63 -9.45
N ASN A 435 -14.46 -12.28 -8.19
CA ASN A 435 -15.78 -11.89 -7.71
C ASN A 435 -16.27 -10.64 -8.47
N THR A 436 -17.45 -10.75 -9.07
CA THR A 436 -18.12 -9.64 -9.76
C THR A 436 -18.79 -8.68 -8.77
N ASN A 437 -19.12 -9.17 -7.56
CA ASN A 437 -19.71 -8.35 -6.51
C ASN A 437 -18.62 -7.59 -5.75
N TYR A 438 -18.32 -6.37 -6.20
CA TYR A 438 -17.37 -5.50 -5.51
C TYR A 438 -17.85 -5.03 -4.14
N GLN A 439 -19.11 -5.26 -3.77
CA GLN A 439 -19.69 -4.81 -2.50
C GLN A 439 -19.59 -5.85 -1.38
N SER A 440 -18.98 -7.02 -1.63
CA SER A 440 -18.97 -8.16 -0.72
C SER A 440 -18.48 -7.86 0.70
N LEU A 441 -17.51 -6.95 0.86
CA LEU A 441 -16.92 -6.55 2.16
C LEU A 441 -17.46 -5.22 2.69
N LEU A 442 -18.56 -4.69 2.14
CA LEU A 442 -19.19 -3.50 2.69
C LEU A 442 -19.74 -3.76 4.10
N PRO A 443 -19.85 -2.71 4.94
CA PRO A 443 -20.33 -2.81 6.32
C PRO A 443 -21.86 -2.95 6.43
N LEU A 444 -22.51 -3.54 5.43
CA LEU A 444 -23.96 -3.74 5.34
C LEU A 444 -24.27 -5.22 5.10
N TYR A 445 -25.46 -5.65 5.51
CA TYR A 445 -25.99 -6.96 5.11
C TYR A 445 -26.45 -6.86 3.67
N LEU A 446 -25.68 -7.48 2.76
CA LEU A 446 -25.98 -7.54 1.34
C LEU A 446 -26.08 -9.00 0.93
N ASP A 447 -27.01 -9.30 0.01
CA ASP A 447 -27.10 -10.62 -0.59
C ASP A 447 -25.80 -10.93 -1.34
N GLN A 448 -25.11 -11.97 -0.88
CA GLN A 448 -23.85 -12.42 -1.46
C GLN A 448 -24.15 -13.27 -2.70
N VAL A 449 -24.55 -12.62 -3.80
CA VAL A 449 -24.60 -13.29 -5.10
C VAL A 449 -23.17 -13.53 -5.55
N ASN A 450 -22.71 -14.78 -5.42
CA ASN A 450 -21.36 -15.18 -5.78
C ASN A 450 -21.30 -15.53 -7.28
N THR A 451 -21.21 -14.51 -8.11
CA THR A 451 -20.92 -14.64 -9.54
C THR A 451 -19.44 -14.34 -9.79
N ASN A 452 -18.79 -15.23 -10.53
CA ASN A 452 -17.38 -15.13 -10.87
C ASN A 452 -17.22 -14.85 -12.36
N GLN A 453 -16.21 -14.05 -12.69
CA GLN A 453 -15.77 -13.81 -14.06
C GLN A 453 -14.30 -14.18 -14.20
N GLN A 454 -13.87 -14.41 -15.44
CA GLN A 454 -12.46 -14.55 -15.76
C GLN A 454 -11.92 -13.26 -16.38
N VAL A 455 -10.82 -12.77 -15.83
CA VAL A 455 -10.25 -11.48 -16.24
C VAL A 455 -8.79 -11.65 -16.60
N TYR A 456 -8.42 -11.17 -17.77
CA TYR A 456 -7.04 -11.11 -18.22
C TYR A 456 -6.59 -9.66 -18.30
N HIS A 457 -5.54 -9.32 -17.55
CA HIS A 457 -5.00 -7.98 -17.47
C HIS A 457 -3.49 -8.01 -17.77
N GLN A 458 -3.04 -7.16 -18.69
CA GLN A 458 -1.62 -6.95 -18.97
C GLN A 458 -1.27 -5.47 -18.84
N LEU A 459 -0.08 -5.20 -18.32
CA LEU A 459 0.55 -3.89 -18.32
C LEU A 459 1.98 -4.06 -18.81
N ILE A 460 2.37 -3.27 -19.81
CA ILE A 460 3.76 -3.06 -20.18
C ILE A 460 4.05 -1.58 -20.01
N GLU A 461 5.13 -1.25 -19.31
CA GLU A 461 5.57 0.11 -19.06
C GLU A 461 7.07 0.21 -19.37
N LEU A 462 7.45 1.23 -20.12
CA LEU A 462 8.83 1.54 -20.45
C LEU A 462 9.11 2.99 -20.10
N GLY A 463 10.35 3.30 -19.74
CA GLY A 463 10.64 4.66 -19.32
C GLY A 463 12.09 4.91 -18.95
N TYR A 464 12.31 6.06 -18.33
CA TYR A 464 13.62 6.54 -17.94
C TYR A 464 13.59 7.16 -16.54
N HIS A 465 14.50 6.70 -15.66
CA HIS A 465 14.69 7.24 -14.33
C HIS A 465 15.61 8.47 -14.35
N PHE A 466 15.09 9.60 -13.88
CA PHE A 466 15.89 10.79 -13.59
C PHE A 466 16.52 10.67 -12.20
N ASN A 467 15.73 10.40 -11.16
CA ASN A 467 16.26 10.21 -9.81
C ASN A 467 15.59 9.02 -9.13
N LYS A 468 16.32 7.89 -9.03
CA LYS A 468 15.83 6.65 -8.44
C LYS A 468 15.57 6.78 -6.94
N ALA A 469 16.36 7.59 -6.22
CA ALA A 469 16.20 7.76 -4.78
C ALA A 469 14.79 8.27 -4.41
N ILE A 470 14.24 9.15 -5.25
CA ILE A 470 12.89 9.74 -5.06
C ILE A 470 11.86 9.21 -6.06
N GLY A 471 12.18 8.18 -6.83
CA GLY A 471 11.28 7.58 -7.82
C GLY A 471 10.88 8.51 -8.97
N PHE A 472 11.69 9.52 -9.29
CA PHE A 472 11.39 10.48 -10.35
C PHE A 472 11.72 9.90 -11.74
N GLN A 473 10.71 9.77 -12.59
CA GLN A 473 10.81 9.12 -13.89
C GLN A 473 9.80 9.65 -14.91
N VAL A 474 10.11 9.44 -16.19
CA VAL A 474 9.15 9.51 -17.31
C VAL A 474 8.81 8.09 -17.75
N PHE A 475 7.58 7.87 -18.20
CA PHE A 475 7.10 6.56 -18.64
C PHE A 475 6.12 6.66 -19.80
N GLY A 476 6.06 5.59 -20.58
CA GLY A 476 4.94 5.26 -21.47
C GLY A 476 4.48 3.84 -21.15
N SER A 477 3.17 3.60 -21.18
CA SER A 477 2.59 2.29 -20.88
C SER A 477 1.44 1.92 -21.79
N VAL A 478 1.28 0.62 -21.97
CA VAL A 478 0.14 -0.01 -22.64
C VAL A 478 -0.50 -0.95 -21.65
N ARG A 479 -1.81 -0.79 -21.43
CA ARG A 479 -2.63 -1.64 -20.59
C ARG A 479 -3.66 -2.34 -21.46
N TYR A 480 -3.78 -3.65 -21.33
CA TYR A 480 -4.80 -4.46 -21.97
C TYR A 480 -5.63 -5.16 -20.90
N ARG A 481 -6.95 -5.09 -20.99
CA ARG A 481 -7.88 -5.79 -20.10
C ARG A 481 -8.97 -6.45 -20.93
N HIS A 482 -9.20 -7.74 -20.69
CA HIS A 482 -10.22 -8.52 -21.37
C HIS A 482 -10.98 -9.40 -20.37
N LEU A 483 -12.31 -9.33 -20.45
CA LEU A 483 -13.22 -10.25 -19.79
C LEU A 483 -13.47 -11.40 -20.77
N ILE A 484 -13.14 -12.64 -20.39
CA ILE A 484 -13.10 -13.77 -21.35
C ILE A 484 -14.47 -14.06 -21.96
N ASP A 485 -15.54 -13.80 -21.21
CA ASP A 485 -16.91 -13.98 -21.68
C ASP A 485 -17.43 -12.80 -22.52
N GLU A 486 -16.67 -11.70 -22.62
CA GLU A 486 -17.03 -10.53 -23.43
C GLU A 486 -16.28 -10.54 -24.77
N LYS A 487 -16.95 -10.09 -25.85
CA LYS A 487 -16.31 -10.03 -27.18
C LYS A 487 -15.28 -8.90 -27.31
N SER A 488 -15.38 -7.86 -26.50
CA SER A 488 -14.53 -6.68 -26.57
C SER A 488 -13.40 -6.72 -25.54
N ALA A 489 -12.21 -6.35 -25.97
CA ALA A 489 -11.08 -6.08 -25.08
C ALA A 489 -10.80 -4.58 -25.03
N ASN A 490 -10.39 -4.10 -23.87
CA ASN A 490 -10.06 -2.70 -23.65
C ASN A 490 -8.55 -2.53 -23.62
N THR A 491 -8.03 -1.65 -24.47
CA THR A 491 -6.61 -1.29 -24.50
C THR A 491 -6.47 0.20 -24.24
N TRP A 492 -5.59 0.58 -23.33
CA TRP A 492 -5.25 1.97 -23.05
C TRP A 492 -3.76 2.21 -23.23
N VAL A 493 -3.42 3.30 -23.89
CA VAL A 493 -2.05 3.80 -23.99
C VAL A 493 -1.94 5.04 -23.13
N ASN A 494 -0.90 5.14 -22.31
CA ASN A 494 -0.67 6.27 -21.41
C ASN A 494 0.80 6.73 -21.49
N VAL A 495 1.04 8.03 -21.38
CA VAL A 495 2.38 8.61 -21.24
C VAL A 495 2.38 9.63 -20.13
N GLY A 496 3.47 9.72 -19.38
CA GLY A 496 3.52 10.65 -18.25
C GLY A 496 4.87 10.77 -17.57
N ILE A 497 4.89 11.63 -16.56
CA ILE A 497 6.03 11.89 -15.70
C ILE A 497 5.57 11.85 -14.25
N ARG A 498 6.32 11.16 -13.38
CA ARG A 498 5.88 10.94 -12.00
C ARG A 498 7.02 10.77 -10.99
N THR A 499 6.68 10.97 -9.72
CA THR A 499 7.44 10.55 -8.54
C THR A 499 6.76 9.33 -7.91
N GLN A 500 7.24 8.12 -8.24
CA GLN A 500 6.57 6.87 -7.89
C GLN A 500 6.84 6.43 -6.44
N LEU A 501 6.13 7.00 -5.46
CA LEU A 501 6.31 6.70 -4.03
C LEU A 501 5.17 5.89 -3.40
N ILE A 502 4.02 5.80 -4.08
CA ILE A 502 2.83 5.08 -3.63
C ILE A 502 2.38 4.06 -4.69
N ASN A 503 1.63 3.05 -4.26
CA ASN A 503 1.02 2.08 -5.16
C ASN A 503 -0.44 2.47 -5.44
N HIS A 504 -0.88 2.23 -6.67
CA HIS A 504 -2.29 2.22 -7.05
C HIS A 504 -2.59 0.87 -7.68
N TYR A 505 -3.45 0.10 -7.01
CA TYR A 505 -3.89 -1.20 -7.49
C TYR A 505 -5.10 -1.01 -8.39
N SER A 506 -4.91 -1.21 -9.69
CA SER A 506 -5.97 -1.15 -10.70
C SER A 506 -5.91 -2.35 -11.65
N ASP A 507 -5.20 -3.39 -11.27
CA ASP A 507 -4.73 -4.46 -12.14
C ASP A 507 -5.52 -5.76 -11.90
N PHE A 508 -6.84 -5.59 -11.81
CA PHE A 508 -7.89 -6.60 -11.64
C PHE A 508 -9.05 -6.35 -12.64
#